data_AF-A0A975DVK5-F1
#
_entry.id   AF-A0A975DVK5-F1
#
_cell.length_a   1.000
_cell.length_b   1.000
_cell.length_c   1.000
_cell.angle_alpha   90.00
_cell.angle_beta   90.00
_cell.angle_gamma   90.00
#
_symmetry.space_group_name_H-M   'P 1'
#
loop_
_entity.id
_entity.type
_entity.pdbx_description
1 polymer ?
#
loop_
_entity_poly.entity_id
_entity_poly.type
_entity_poly.pdbx_seq_one_letter_code
_entity_poly.pdbx_strand_id
1 'polypeptide(L)'
;MRKISILLLPLVLCACASAETVRTAQNEAIIKAKVDPECGSTQAAAVAAKAAAVETIRSGFDRYLVLGEQSANNVRYVQRPGTYETVRTTQPNGQVTTTTSYRPGPTIPTGSYNQDFYIRMFKDGEPGSENALSARETLGPDWKRIAEEGAPTSCF
;
A
#
# COMPACT_ATOMS: atom_id res chain seq x y z
N MET A 1 -40.80 22.82 -8.16
CA MET A 1 -40.03 21.95 -7.25
C MET A 1 -38.95 21.26 -8.07
N ARG A 2 -37.70 21.73 -7.99
CA ARG A 2 -36.59 21.28 -8.86
C ARG A 2 -35.71 20.31 -8.07
N LYS A 3 -35.83 19.01 -8.36
CA LYS A 3 -35.05 17.95 -7.70
C LYS A 3 -33.60 18.05 -8.18
N ILE A 4 -32.70 18.49 -7.30
CA ILE A 4 -31.25 18.47 -7.52
C ILE A 4 -30.76 17.10 -7.08
N SER A 5 -30.52 16.21 -8.05
CA SER A 5 -29.81 14.95 -7.79
C SER A 5 -28.34 15.27 -7.53
N ILE A 6 -27.93 15.15 -6.27
CA ILE A 6 -26.52 15.21 -5.87
C ILE A 6 -25.88 13.88 -6.29
N LEU A 7 -25.10 13.93 -7.37
CA LEU A 7 -24.29 12.82 -7.84
C LEU A 7 -23.13 12.64 -6.85
N LEU A 8 -23.20 11.60 -6.02
CA LEU A 8 -22.17 11.23 -5.06
C LEU A 8 -20.98 10.63 -5.83
N LEU A 9 -20.01 11.45 -6.20
CA LEU A 9 -18.77 11.01 -6.84
C LEU A 9 -17.90 10.31 -5.78
N PRO A 10 -17.57 9.01 -5.92
CA PRO A 10 -16.72 8.33 -4.95
C PRO A 10 -15.31 8.91 -5.05
N LEU A 11 -14.88 9.57 -3.98
CA LEU A 11 -13.51 10.02 -3.79
C LEU A 11 -12.63 8.77 -3.62
N VAL A 12 -12.09 8.26 -4.73
CA VAL A 12 -11.10 7.18 -4.70
C VAL A 12 -9.86 7.75 -3.99
N LEU A 13 -9.69 7.39 -2.73
CA LEU A 13 -8.46 7.63 -1.98
C LEU A 13 -7.35 6.84 -2.69
N CYS A 14 -6.53 7.52 -3.47
CA CYS A 14 -5.31 6.96 -4.05
C CYS A 14 -4.31 6.67 -2.91
N ALA A 15 -4.44 5.54 -2.24
CA ALA A 15 -3.38 5.02 -1.38
C ALA A 15 -2.23 4.57 -2.29
N CYS A 16 -1.06 5.19 -2.17
CA CYS A 16 0.02 4.95 -3.10
C CYS A 16 0.71 3.63 -2.76
N ALA A 17 0.77 2.75 -3.76
CA ALA A 17 1.67 1.60 -3.77
C ALA A 17 2.67 1.78 -4.90
N SER A 18 3.91 1.34 -4.67
CA SER A 18 4.93 1.27 -5.70
C SER A 18 5.59 -0.09 -5.64
N ALA A 19 5.82 -0.70 -6.80
CA ALA A 19 6.62 -1.91 -6.91
C ALA A 19 7.75 -1.68 -7.91
N GLU A 20 8.94 -2.13 -7.55
CA GLU A 20 10.14 -2.08 -8.39
C GLU A 20 10.71 -3.49 -8.51
N THR A 21 11.26 -3.81 -9.69
CA THR A 21 11.89 -5.10 -9.95
C THR A 21 13.37 -4.92 -10.25
N VAL A 22 14.22 -5.68 -9.55
CA VAL A 22 15.66 -5.74 -9.78
C VAL A 22 16.03 -7.14 -10.27
N ARG A 23 16.40 -7.28 -11.54
CA ARG A 23 16.84 -8.56 -12.12
C ARG A 23 18.23 -8.92 -11.61
N THR A 24 18.35 -10.04 -10.92
CA THR A 24 19.63 -10.57 -10.41
C THR A 24 20.21 -11.65 -11.32
N ALA A 25 19.34 -12.38 -12.05
CA ALA A 25 19.72 -13.32 -13.09
C ALA A 25 18.69 -13.34 -14.22
N GLN A 26 18.87 -14.21 -15.22
CA GLN A 26 17.89 -14.38 -16.28
C GLN A 26 16.55 -14.91 -15.75
N ASN A 27 16.61 -15.80 -14.76
CA ASN A 27 15.48 -16.46 -14.11
C ASN A 27 15.32 -16.06 -12.63
N GLU A 28 16.02 -15.05 -12.14
CA GLU A 28 15.90 -14.59 -10.75
C GLU A 28 15.76 -13.07 -10.68
N ALA A 29 14.92 -12.61 -9.76
CA ALA A 29 14.65 -11.19 -9.56
C ALA A 29 14.32 -10.90 -8.09
N ILE A 30 14.57 -9.66 -7.69
CA ILE A 30 14.13 -9.11 -6.41
C ILE A 30 13.00 -8.14 -6.70
N ILE A 31 11.84 -8.40 -6.11
CA ILE A 31 10.66 -7.54 -6.20
C ILE A 31 10.58 -6.74 -4.93
N LYS A 32 10.53 -5.42 -5.02
CA LYS A 32 10.43 -4.50 -3.88
C LYS A 32 9.09 -3.80 -3.95
N ALA A 33 8.21 -4.07 -2.99
CA ALA A 33 6.95 -3.37 -2.85
C ALA A 33 7.02 -2.41 -1.67
N LYS A 34 6.46 -1.22 -1.86
CA LYS A 34 6.30 -0.21 -0.83
C LYS A 34 4.88 0.31 -0.88
N VAL A 35 4.24 0.36 0.28
CA VAL A 35 2.88 0.87 0.43
C VAL A 35 2.80 1.88 1.56
N ASP A 36 1.91 2.84 1.41
CA ASP A 36 1.65 3.86 2.44
C ASP A 36 1.08 3.24 3.73
N PRO A 37 1.20 3.94 4.87
CA PRO A 37 0.72 3.44 6.16
C PRO A 37 -0.77 3.06 6.18
N GLU A 38 -1.55 3.70 5.30
CA GLU A 38 -3.00 3.49 5.14
C GLU A 38 -3.33 2.09 4.58
N CYS A 39 -2.39 1.47 3.85
CA CYS A 39 -2.56 0.18 3.21
C CYS A 39 -2.36 -1.00 4.16
N GLY A 40 -1.53 -0.85 5.19
CA GLY A 40 -1.12 -1.97 6.05
C GLY A 40 -0.07 -2.90 5.45
N SER A 41 0.49 -3.77 6.28
CA SER A 41 1.57 -4.70 5.88
C SER A 41 1.10 -5.84 4.97
N THR A 42 -0.13 -6.31 5.13
CA THR A 42 -0.69 -7.41 4.31
C THR A 42 -0.78 -7.00 2.83
N GLN A 43 -1.11 -5.74 2.58
CA GLN A 43 -1.25 -5.17 1.26
C GLN A 43 0.13 -4.98 0.61
N ALA A 44 1.18 -4.70 1.39
CA ALA A 44 2.55 -4.71 0.89
C ALA A 44 2.92 -6.08 0.31
N ALA A 45 2.59 -7.16 1.04
CA ALA A 45 2.81 -8.53 0.56
C ALA A 45 1.97 -8.88 -0.67
N ALA A 46 0.70 -8.45 -0.71
CA ALA A 46 -0.16 -8.67 -1.87
C ALA A 46 0.35 -7.93 -3.12
N VAL A 47 0.82 -6.69 -2.97
CA VAL A 47 1.42 -5.91 -4.07
C VAL A 47 2.72 -6.56 -4.54
N ALA A 48 3.58 -7.01 -3.62
CA ALA A 48 4.81 -7.74 -3.96
C ALA A 48 4.51 -9.04 -4.73
N ALA A 49 3.52 -9.82 -4.31
CA ALA A 49 3.13 -11.05 -4.98
C ALA A 49 2.57 -10.81 -6.39
N LYS A 50 1.69 -9.80 -6.55
CA LYS A 50 1.17 -9.39 -7.86
C LYS A 50 2.30 -8.90 -8.77
N ALA A 51 3.22 -8.08 -8.25
CA ALA A 51 4.38 -7.60 -8.99
C ALA A 51 5.31 -8.74 -9.44
N ALA A 52 5.56 -9.72 -8.57
CA ALA A 52 6.32 -10.93 -8.91
C ALA A 52 5.69 -11.71 -10.06
N ALA A 53 4.37 -11.90 -10.01
CA ALA A 53 3.65 -12.59 -11.07
C ALA A 53 3.67 -11.81 -12.40
N VAL A 54 3.50 -10.49 -12.36
CA VAL A 54 3.63 -9.62 -13.55
C VAL A 54 5.02 -9.72 -14.16
N GLU A 55 6.08 -9.64 -13.35
CA GLU A 55 7.46 -9.78 -13.84
C GLU A 55 7.68 -11.14 -14.48
N THR A 56 7.16 -12.21 -13.87
CA THR A 56 7.30 -13.58 -14.36
C THR A 56 6.73 -13.72 -15.77
N ILE A 57 5.51 -13.20 -15.98
CA ILE A 57 4.86 -13.22 -17.29
C ILE A 57 5.59 -12.35 -18.30
N ARG A 58 5.98 -11.12 -17.91
CA ARG A 58 6.74 -10.20 -18.79
C ARG A 58 8.10 -10.75 -19.21
N SER A 59 8.68 -11.57 -18.35
CA SER A 59 9.96 -12.25 -18.59
C SER A 59 9.84 -13.49 -19.47
N GLY A 60 8.63 -13.89 -19.86
CA GLY A 60 8.38 -15.07 -20.68
C GLY A 60 8.43 -16.39 -19.90
N PHE A 61 8.21 -16.34 -18.59
CA PHE A 61 8.05 -17.50 -17.72
C PHE A 61 6.58 -17.66 -17.31
N ASP A 62 6.22 -18.84 -16.81
CA ASP A 62 4.84 -19.17 -16.46
C ASP A 62 4.64 -19.30 -14.95
N ARG A 63 5.70 -19.68 -14.22
CA ARG A 63 5.66 -19.94 -12.78
C ARG A 63 6.80 -19.25 -12.05
N TYR A 64 6.62 -19.00 -10.76
CA TYR A 64 7.66 -18.44 -9.91
C TYR A 64 7.63 -19.04 -8.51
N LEU A 65 8.80 -19.11 -7.88
CA LEU A 65 9.00 -19.55 -6.50
C LEU A 65 9.60 -18.39 -5.72
N VAL A 66 9.06 -18.12 -4.54
CA VAL A 66 9.66 -17.16 -3.60
C VAL A 66 10.75 -17.90 -2.83
N LEU A 67 12.01 -17.53 -3.06
CA LEU A 67 13.20 -18.09 -2.39
C LEU A 67 13.45 -17.44 -1.02
N GLY A 68 12.99 -16.22 -0.84
CA GLY A 68 13.16 -15.48 0.40
C GLY A 68 12.29 -14.23 0.42
N GLU A 69 12.02 -13.75 1.63
CA GLU A 69 11.28 -12.52 1.85
C GLU A 69 12.01 -11.62 2.86
N GLN A 70 11.83 -10.32 2.71
CA GLN A 70 12.28 -9.33 3.68
C GLN A 70 11.18 -8.29 3.88
N SER A 71 10.71 -8.15 5.11
CA SER A 71 9.68 -7.18 5.46
C SER A 71 10.26 -6.08 6.34
N ALA A 72 9.89 -4.83 6.08
CA ALA A 72 10.29 -3.69 6.89
C ALA A 72 9.11 -2.77 7.18
N ASN A 73 8.94 -2.39 8.44
CA ASN A 73 7.94 -1.44 8.89
C ASN A 73 8.63 -0.25 9.56
N ASN A 74 8.49 0.94 8.98
CA ASN A 74 8.98 2.19 9.58
C ASN A 74 7.85 3.21 9.80
N VAL A 75 6.60 2.72 9.88
CA VAL A 75 5.42 3.54 10.16
C VAL A 75 5.51 4.13 11.56
N ARG A 76 5.39 5.45 11.64
CA ARG A 76 5.38 6.20 12.89
C ARG A 76 4.30 7.28 12.87
N TYR A 77 3.76 7.54 14.04
CA TYR A 77 2.71 8.53 14.24
C TYR A 77 3.32 9.83 14.78
N VAL A 78 3.19 10.92 14.02
CA VAL A 78 3.68 12.23 14.42
C VAL A 78 2.48 13.11 14.74
N GLN A 79 2.41 13.61 15.99
CA GLN A 79 1.36 14.54 16.40
C GLN A 79 1.73 15.96 15.94
N ARG A 80 0.84 16.62 15.20
CA ARG A 80 1.00 18.05 14.89
C ARG A 80 0.71 18.91 16.12
N PRO A 81 1.25 20.15 16.20
CA PRO A 81 0.93 21.06 17.28
C PRO A 81 -0.59 21.23 17.47
N GLY A 82 -1.02 21.18 18.72
CA GLY A 82 -2.40 21.47 19.12
C GLY A 82 -2.67 22.96 19.24
N THR A 83 -3.89 23.29 19.65
CA THR A 83 -4.31 24.67 19.90
C THR A 83 -4.86 24.80 21.31
N TYR A 84 -4.65 25.97 21.91
CA TYR A 84 -5.25 26.32 23.20
C TYR A 84 -6.32 27.38 22.96
N GLU A 85 -7.49 27.18 23.52
CA GLU A 85 -8.60 28.12 23.45
C GLU A 85 -8.94 28.56 24.88
N THR A 86 -8.67 29.83 25.21
CA THR A 86 -8.98 30.41 26.50
C THR A 86 -10.18 31.32 26.38
N VAL A 87 -11.26 30.97 27.07
CA VAL A 87 -12.47 31.79 27.16
C VAL A 87 -12.53 32.42 28.54
N ARG A 88 -12.67 33.75 28.56
CA ARG A 88 -12.87 34.53 29.77
C ARG A 88 -14.33 34.98 29.83
N THR A 89 -15.02 34.59 30.90
CA THR A 89 -16.37 35.05 31.19
C THR A 89 -16.33 35.94 32.41
N THR A 90 -16.73 37.20 32.27
CA THR A 90 -16.86 38.14 33.39
C THR A 90 -18.33 38.23 33.76
N GLN A 91 -18.66 37.86 35.00
CA GLN A 91 -20.01 37.92 35.52
C GLN A 91 -20.34 39.35 36.01
N PRO A 92 -21.62 39.74 36.05
CA PRO A 92 -22.04 41.08 36.49
C PRO A 92 -21.63 41.46 37.91
N ASN A 93 -21.35 40.46 38.77
CA ASN A 93 -20.86 40.63 40.14
C ASN A 93 -19.34 40.89 40.22
N GLY A 94 -18.65 41.06 39.09
CA GLY A 94 -17.20 41.26 39.03
C GLY A 94 -16.37 39.97 39.09
N GLN A 95 -17.01 38.81 39.21
CA GLN A 95 -16.31 37.53 39.20
C GLN A 95 -15.83 37.19 37.78
N VAL A 96 -14.55 36.85 37.64
CA VAL A 96 -13.95 36.43 36.37
C VAL A 96 -13.70 34.93 36.41
N THR A 97 -14.33 34.20 35.50
CA THR A 97 -14.04 32.79 35.25
C THR A 97 -13.26 32.67 33.95
N THR A 98 -12.07 32.07 34.02
CA THR A 98 -11.26 31.80 32.84
C THR A 98 -11.16 30.30 32.64
N THR A 99 -11.63 29.81 31.51
CA THR A 99 -11.54 28.39 31.13
C THR A 99 -10.59 28.26 29.95
N THR A 100 -9.49 27.53 30.14
CA THR A 100 -8.56 27.17 29.05
C THR A 100 -8.81 25.73 28.66
N SER A 101 -9.13 25.49 27.38
CA SER A 101 -9.27 24.16 26.80
C SER A 101 -8.12 23.88 25.83
N TYR A 102 -7.56 22.67 25.89
CA TYR A 102 -6.54 22.20 24.96
C TYR A 102 -7.18 21.29 23.91
N ARG A 103 -7.01 21.62 22.63
CA ARG A 103 -7.38 20.77 21.50
C ARG A 103 -6.10 20.16 20.91
N PRO A 104 -5.83 18.87 21.14
CA PRO A 104 -4.68 18.20 20.55
C PRO A 104 -4.70 18.32 19.02
N GLY A 105 -3.52 18.49 18.42
CA GLY A 105 -3.39 18.50 16.97
C GLY A 105 -3.60 17.09 16.40
N PRO A 106 -3.94 16.99 15.11
CA PRO A 106 -4.13 15.69 14.47
C PRO A 106 -2.82 14.91 14.42
N THR A 107 -2.93 13.59 14.55
CA THR A 107 -1.81 12.66 14.39
C THR A 107 -1.74 12.22 12.92
N ILE A 108 -0.56 12.34 12.32
CA ILE A 108 -0.32 11.95 10.93
C ILE A 108 0.58 10.70 10.92
N PRO A 109 0.16 9.60 10.27
CA PRO A 109 1.04 8.48 10.02
C PRO A 109 2.07 8.87 8.95
N THR A 110 3.33 8.50 9.18
CA THR A 110 4.45 8.73 8.25
C THR A 110 5.28 7.46 8.15
N GLY A 111 5.97 7.26 7.03
CA GLY A 111 6.72 6.03 6.75
C GLY A 111 5.99 5.15 5.73
N SER A 112 6.30 3.86 5.72
CA SER A 112 5.75 2.86 4.80
C SER A 112 5.89 1.45 5.36
N TYR A 113 5.08 0.55 4.80
CA TYR A 113 5.35 -0.88 4.84
C TYR A 113 6.10 -1.26 3.57
N ASN A 114 7.20 -1.99 3.71
CA ASN A 114 7.98 -2.48 2.59
C ASN A 114 8.02 -4.01 2.64
N GLN A 115 7.89 -4.64 1.48
CA GLN A 115 8.00 -6.08 1.31
C GLN A 115 8.87 -6.37 0.09
N ASP A 116 9.96 -7.09 0.32
CA ASP A 116 10.86 -7.55 -0.71
C ASP A 116 10.72 -9.07 -0.89
N PHE A 117 10.59 -9.52 -2.13
CA PHE A 117 10.58 -10.94 -2.49
C PHE A 117 11.74 -11.26 -3.43
N TYR A 118 12.51 -12.27 -3.05
CA TYR A 118 13.51 -12.89 -3.91
C TYR A 118 12.81 -14.03 -4.65
N ILE A 119 12.65 -13.89 -5.95
CA ILE A 119 11.92 -14.86 -6.77
C ILE A 119 12.84 -15.56 -7.75
N ARG A 120 12.52 -16.82 -8.01
CA ARG A 120 13.04 -17.60 -9.13
C ARG A 120 11.89 -17.98 -10.05
N MET A 121 12.06 -17.70 -11.32
CA MET A 121 11.06 -17.90 -12.37
C MET A 121 11.37 -19.20 -13.12
N PHE A 122 10.32 -19.87 -13.58
CA PHE A 122 10.38 -21.17 -14.25
C PHE A 122 9.41 -21.20 -15.42
N LYS A 123 9.80 -21.93 -16.47
CA LYS A 123 8.85 -22.31 -17.52
C LYS A 123 8.02 -23.51 -17.06
N ASP A 124 6.83 -23.67 -17.61
CA ASP A 124 6.02 -24.86 -17.34
C ASP A 124 6.78 -26.12 -17.79
N GLY A 125 6.88 -27.10 -16.88
CA GLY A 125 7.57 -28.38 -17.10
C GLY A 125 9.09 -28.34 -16.86
N GLU A 126 9.65 -27.19 -16.47
CA GLU A 126 11.04 -27.09 -16.03
C GLU A 126 11.22 -27.81 -14.67
N PRO A 127 12.35 -28.49 -14.40
CA PRO A 127 12.60 -29.09 -13.09
C PRO A 127 12.52 -28.06 -11.96
N GLY A 128 11.70 -28.34 -10.93
CA GLY A 128 11.45 -27.43 -9.81
C GLY A 128 10.20 -26.56 -9.98
N SER A 129 9.62 -26.51 -11.19
CA SER A 129 8.40 -25.74 -11.48
C SER A 129 7.15 -26.31 -10.79
N GLU A 130 7.18 -27.60 -10.40
CA GLU A 130 6.09 -28.28 -9.70
C GLU A 130 5.76 -27.69 -8.32
N ASN A 131 6.75 -27.06 -7.67
CA ASN A 131 6.58 -26.38 -6.38
C ASN A 131 6.38 -24.86 -6.54
N ALA A 132 6.53 -24.34 -7.76
CA ALA A 132 6.37 -22.93 -8.07
C ALA A 132 4.89 -22.55 -8.17
N LEU A 133 4.56 -21.29 -7.89
CA LEU A 133 3.23 -20.72 -8.05
C LEU A 133 2.98 -20.32 -9.52
N SER A 134 1.77 -20.54 -10.02
CA SER A 134 1.37 -20.07 -11.34
C SER A 134 1.20 -18.55 -11.33
N ALA A 135 1.93 -17.86 -12.23
CA ALA A 135 1.84 -16.40 -12.32
C ALA A 135 0.45 -15.94 -12.78
N ARG A 136 -0.16 -16.67 -13.71
CA ARG A 136 -1.50 -16.36 -14.25
C ARG A 136 -2.59 -16.57 -13.20
N GLU A 137 -2.51 -17.66 -12.44
CA GLU A 137 -3.45 -17.91 -11.36
C GLU A 137 -3.33 -16.88 -10.24
N THR A 138 -2.09 -16.45 -9.91
CA THR A 138 -1.85 -15.40 -8.92
C THR A 138 -2.53 -14.08 -9.30
N LEU A 139 -2.52 -13.72 -10.59
CA LEU A 139 -3.14 -12.49 -11.09
C LEU A 139 -4.65 -12.61 -11.36
N GLY A 140 -5.16 -13.84 -11.46
CA GLY A 140 -6.57 -14.13 -11.72
C GLY A 140 -6.99 -13.92 -13.18
N PRO A 141 -8.32 -13.87 -13.46
CA PRO A 141 -8.87 -13.84 -14.81
C PRO A 141 -8.35 -12.68 -15.69
N ASP A 142 -8.04 -11.54 -15.06
CA ASP A 142 -7.59 -10.32 -15.73
C ASP A 142 -6.06 -10.26 -15.93
N TRP A 143 -5.35 -11.37 -15.75
CA TRP A 143 -3.89 -11.40 -15.77
C TRP A 143 -3.26 -10.75 -17.01
N LYS A 144 -3.91 -10.84 -18.19
CA LYS A 144 -3.42 -10.21 -19.43
C LYS A 144 -3.32 -8.70 -19.29
N ARG A 145 -4.42 -8.09 -18.85
CA ARG A 145 -4.52 -6.65 -18.66
C ARG A 145 -3.52 -6.18 -17.61
N ILE A 146 -3.43 -6.90 -16.48
CA ILE A 146 -2.52 -6.54 -15.38
C ILE A 146 -1.04 -6.71 -15.81
N ALA A 147 -0.71 -7.74 -16.58
CA ALA A 147 0.64 -7.92 -17.12
C ALA A 147 1.03 -6.82 -18.11
N GLU A 148 0.07 -6.29 -18.89
CA GLU A 148 0.30 -5.17 -19.80
C GLU A 148 0.44 -3.83 -19.03
N GLU A 149 -0.47 -3.53 -18.11
CA GLU A 149 -0.48 -2.30 -17.31
C GLU A 149 0.73 -2.24 -16.34
N GLY A 150 1.11 -3.36 -15.73
CA GLY A 150 2.19 -3.45 -14.76
C GLY A 150 1.73 -3.74 -13.34
N ALA A 151 2.69 -3.78 -12.42
CA ALA A 151 2.40 -4.01 -11.01
C ALA A 151 1.41 -2.95 -10.48
N PRO A 152 0.47 -3.34 -9.59
CA PRO A 152 -0.55 -2.43 -9.10
C PRO A 152 0.09 -1.27 -8.30
N THR A 153 -0.33 -0.04 -8.62
CA THR A 153 0.13 1.19 -7.97
C THR A 153 -0.79 1.65 -6.84
N SER A 154 -1.78 0.84 -6.48
CA SER A 154 -2.75 1.13 -5.43
C SER A 154 -2.99 -0.08 -4.54
N CYS A 155 -3.34 0.18 -3.29
CA CYS A 155 -3.66 -0.84 -2.29
C CYS A 155 -5.15 -1.24 -2.35
N PHE A 156 -5.57 -1.91 -3.43
CA PHE A 156 -6.92 -2.48 -3.58
C PHE A 156 -6.90 -3.84 -4.29
#